data_AF-A0A6G0S125-F1
#
_entry.id   AF-A0A6G0S125-F1
#
_cell.length_a   1.000
_cell.length_b   1.000
_cell.length_c   1.000
_cell.angle_alpha   90.00
_cell.angle_beta   90.00
_cell.angle_gamma   90.00
#
_symmetry.space_group_name_H-M   'P 1'
#
loop_
_entity.id
_entity.type
_entity.pdbx_description
1 polymer ?
#
loop_
_entity_poly.entity_id
_entity_poly.type
_entity_poly.pdbx_seq_one_letter_code
_entity_poly.pdbx_strand_id
1 'polypeptide(L)'
;MDFGRNDGALIVNLKNMKVLKYDESTKLLTYGGPVMISEAASLMWNDYKRTLPHGRCPDVGMSGIASSGFATLSRHSGTVLDNIVGVRVALANGTIVDADAERNADLFWGRVANYTITFNETYTPTQQDNVDALLGTQKWALSKENDDRLSIRYFFKTKSYMYGFFYGSNDEATAVLGSLMKNLPSGMVLKKNDFDFWASEEITTPGISSKGMSPRMYFYITSMTVRNDVPLDNSTAWALHCEFTKTISSDTSAWKYDNNLLLVRYDLRSKAYNIPFADSSITTMRGNFYKFVDAYKAAGGTPGALITYRDERWTIGETAKFLYGGGNFERLQKIKTEYDPNEMFNTDPQAIPALST
;
A
#
# COMPACT_ATOMS: atom_id res chain seq x y z
N MET A 1 -0.23 -21.82 -0.19
CA MET A 1 -1.58 -22.40 -0.35
C MET A 1 -1.93 -22.25 -1.80
N ASP A 2 -2.58 -23.27 -2.38
CA ASP A 2 -2.75 -23.37 -3.83
C ASP A 2 -4.22 -23.12 -4.16
N PHE A 3 -4.57 -21.85 -4.37
CA PHE A 3 -5.84 -21.44 -4.95
C PHE A 3 -5.55 -20.53 -6.14
N GLY A 4 -6.05 -20.91 -7.31
CA GLY A 4 -6.11 -20.05 -8.49
C GLY A 4 -7.41 -19.26 -8.48
N ARG A 5 -7.45 -18.12 -9.17
CA ARG A 5 -8.67 -17.31 -9.32
C ARG A 5 -9.75 -18.05 -10.12
N ASN A 6 -9.33 -18.80 -11.14
CA ASN A 6 -10.20 -19.47 -12.09
C ASN A 6 -10.04 -20.99 -11.99
N ASP A 7 -11.15 -21.71 -12.20
CA ASP A 7 -11.13 -23.15 -12.38
C ASP A 7 -10.32 -23.54 -13.63
N GLY A 8 -9.67 -24.71 -13.58
CA GLY A 8 -8.88 -25.24 -14.69
C GLY A 8 -7.48 -24.63 -14.86
N ALA A 9 -7.09 -23.63 -14.06
CA ALA A 9 -5.74 -23.07 -14.08
C ALA A 9 -4.72 -24.02 -13.43
N LEU A 10 -3.52 -24.11 -14.03
CA LEU A 10 -2.37 -24.79 -13.42
C LEU A 10 -1.80 -23.93 -12.28
N ILE A 11 -1.72 -24.49 -11.08
CA ILE A 11 -1.11 -23.81 -9.93
C ILE A 11 0.34 -24.29 -9.77
N VAL A 12 1.28 -23.36 -9.92
CA VAL A 12 2.71 -23.60 -9.65
C VAL A 12 3.04 -23.14 -8.24
N ASN A 13 3.09 -24.09 -7.30
CA ASN A 13 3.43 -23.79 -5.91
C ASN A 13 4.94 -23.63 -5.73
N LEU A 14 5.39 -22.39 -5.54
CA LEU A 14 6.81 -22.04 -5.39
C LEU A 14 7.40 -22.36 -4.02
N LYS A 15 6.66 -22.97 -3.07
CA LYS A 15 7.09 -23.15 -1.66
C LYS A 15 8.50 -23.73 -1.47
N ASN A 16 8.93 -24.61 -2.38
CA ASN A 16 10.22 -25.30 -2.31
C ASN A 16 11.35 -24.56 -3.05
N MET A 17 11.05 -23.49 -3.79
CA MET A 17 12.02 -22.69 -4.54
C MET A 17 12.54 -21.51 -3.69
N LYS A 18 12.91 -21.80 -2.45
CA LYS A 18 13.29 -20.79 -1.48
C LYS A 18 14.76 -20.45 -1.60
N VAL A 19 15.02 -19.24 -2.08
CA VAL A 19 16.34 -18.61 -2.09
C VAL A 19 16.25 -17.37 -1.21
N LEU A 20 17.19 -17.15 -0.30
CA LEU A 20 17.28 -15.90 0.45
C LEU A 20 18.75 -15.67 0.81
N LYS A 21 19.38 -14.69 0.17
CA LYS A 21 20.80 -14.38 0.35
C LYS A 21 21.03 -12.88 0.24
N TYR A 22 21.79 -12.32 1.17
CA TYR A 22 22.33 -10.97 1.06
C TYR A 22 23.80 -11.03 0.65
N ASP A 23 24.22 -10.13 -0.22
CA ASP A 23 25.62 -9.93 -0.60
C ASP A 23 26.06 -8.54 -0.12
N GLU A 24 26.95 -8.51 0.88
CA GLU A 24 27.45 -7.27 1.47
C GLU A 24 28.25 -6.41 0.47
N SER A 25 28.89 -7.03 -0.52
CA SER A 25 29.74 -6.33 -1.49
C SER A 25 28.89 -5.53 -2.49
N THR A 26 27.77 -6.11 -2.94
CA THR A 26 26.84 -5.47 -3.87
C THR A 26 25.68 -4.77 -3.15
N LYS A 27 25.51 -5.05 -1.85
CA LYS A 27 24.38 -4.66 -1.01
C LYS A 27 23.03 -5.15 -1.53
N LEU A 28 23.00 -6.24 -2.29
CA LEU A 28 21.77 -6.78 -2.88
C LEU A 28 21.22 -7.95 -2.07
N LEU A 29 19.92 -7.94 -1.83
CA LEU A 29 19.16 -9.08 -1.32
C LEU A 29 18.56 -9.85 -2.49
N THR A 30 18.98 -11.10 -2.68
CA THR A 30 18.35 -12.04 -3.60
C THR A 30 17.34 -12.89 -2.85
N TYR A 31 16.10 -12.92 -3.32
CA TYR A 31 15.04 -13.75 -2.75
C TYR A 31 14.25 -14.49 -3.83
N GLY A 32 13.85 -15.72 -3.53
CA GLY A 32 12.97 -16.54 -4.36
C GLY A 32 11.50 -16.26 -4.08
N GLY A 33 10.64 -16.76 -4.97
CA GLY A 33 9.18 -16.60 -4.90
C GLY A 33 8.51 -16.88 -3.55
N PRO A 34 8.91 -17.90 -2.76
CA PRO A 34 8.21 -18.24 -1.52
C PRO A 34 8.70 -17.47 -0.28
N VAL A 35 9.71 -16.61 -0.40
CA VAL A 35 10.23 -15.85 0.75
C VAL A 35 9.17 -14.88 1.24
N MET A 36 8.90 -14.89 2.54
CA MET A 36 7.98 -13.94 3.16
C MET A 36 8.70 -12.68 3.65
N ILE A 37 7.95 -11.58 3.82
CA ILE A 37 8.46 -10.30 4.35
C ILE A 37 9.20 -10.50 5.67
N SER A 38 8.61 -11.23 6.62
CA SER A 38 9.24 -11.48 7.92
C SER A 38 10.59 -12.18 7.82
N GLU A 39 10.78 -13.05 6.82
CA GLU A 39 12.02 -13.78 6.63
C GLU A 39 13.11 -12.87 6.06
N ALA A 40 12.77 -12.11 5.02
CA ALA A 40 13.66 -11.14 4.40
C ALA A 40 14.06 -10.03 5.38
N ALA A 41 13.09 -9.39 6.03
CA ALA A 41 13.33 -8.31 6.97
C ALA A 41 14.10 -8.79 8.20
N SER A 42 13.76 -9.95 8.78
CA SER A 42 14.50 -10.51 9.92
C SER A 42 15.94 -10.85 9.56
N LEU A 43 16.20 -11.43 8.38
CA LEU A 43 17.57 -11.72 7.93
C LEU A 43 18.36 -10.42 7.83
N MET A 44 17.82 -9.44 7.12
CA MET A 44 18.48 -8.16 6.89
C MET A 44 18.79 -7.47 8.22
N TRP A 45 17.83 -7.42 9.14
CA TRP A 45 18.03 -6.75 10.42
C TRP A 45 18.99 -7.51 11.35
N ASN A 46 18.73 -8.81 11.58
CA ASN A 46 19.47 -9.58 12.58
C ASN A 46 20.93 -9.80 12.19
N ASP A 47 21.18 -10.08 10.92
CA ASP A 47 22.50 -10.53 10.50
C ASP A 47 23.32 -9.37 9.93
N TYR A 48 22.69 -8.46 9.21
CA TYR A 48 23.39 -7.42 8.46
C TYR A 48 23.15 -6.02 8.98
N LYS A 49 22.21 -5.85 9.92
CA LYS A 49 21.71 -4.53 10.33
C LYS A 49 21.37 -3.76 9.06
N ARG A 50 20.49 -4.36 8.26
CA ARG A 50 19.94 -3.89 6.98
C ARG A 50 18.40 -3.86 7.01
N THR A 51 17.78 -3.00 6.20
CA THR A 51 16.33 -2.85 6.06
C THR A 51 15.99 -2.66 4.59
N LEU A 52 14.73 -2.86 4.24
CA LEU A 52 14.20 -2.78 2.91
C LEU A 52 12.75 -2.32 2.97
N PRO A 53 12.24 -1.60 1.96
CA PRO A 53 10.81 -1.37 1.84
C PRO A 53 10.07 -2.70 1.72
N HIS A 54 8.95 -2.82 2.43
CA HIS A 54 8.07 -3.98 2.40
C HIS A 54 6.65 -3.58 2.83
N GLY A 55 5.74 -4.56 2.87
CA GLY A 55 4.38 -4.42 3.41
C GLY A 55 4.31 -4.71 4.91
N ARG A 56 3.13 -4.54 5.51
CA ARG A 56 2.92 -4.69 6.96
C ARG A 56 2.47 -6.07 7.43
N CYS A 57 2.27 -7.01 6.50
CA CYS A 57 1.85 -8.36 6.84
C CYS A 57 3.07 -9.28 6.77
N PRO A 58 3.55 -9.86 7.90
CA PRO A 58 4.80 -10.61 7.95
C PRO A 58 4.81 -11.86 7.06
N ASP A 59 3.64 -12.38 6.72
CA ASP A 59 3.39 -13.61 5.96
C ASP A 59 3.08 -13.38 4.47
N VAL A 60 3.10 -12.12 4.01
CA VAL A 60 3.00 -11.81 2.57
C VAL A 60 4.32 -12.17 1.87
N GLY A 61 4.21 -12.82 0.71
CA GLY A 61 5.35 -13.21 -0.11
C GLY A 61 6.02 -12.02 -0.81
N MET A 62 7.34 -11.99 -0.80
CA MET A 62 8.19 -10.92 -1.36
C MET A 62 8.00 -10.73 -2.87
N SER A 63 7.78 -11.80 -3.63
CA SER A 63 7.57 -11.73 -5.08
C SER A 63 6.23 -11.11 -5.49
N GLY A 64 5.17 -11.38 -4.73
CA GLY A 64 3.86 -10.79 -5.00
C GLY A 64 3.83 -9.30 -4.66
N ILE A 65 4.40 -8.94 -3.51
CA ILE A 65 4.45 -7.56 -3.06
C ILE A 65 5.42 -6.71 -3.89
N ALA A 66 6.42 -7.31 -4.52
CA ALA A 66 7.32 -6.67 -5.48
C ALA A 66 6.63 -5.97 -6.67
N SER A 67 5.36 -6.27 -6.97
CA SER A 67 4.61 -5.62 -8.04
C SER A 67 4.17 -4.17 -7.76
N SER A 68 4.19 -3.73 -6.49
CA SER A 68 3.89 -2.34 -6.11
C SER A 68 4.14 -2.05 -4.62
N GLY A 69 3.90 -3.04 -3.76
CA GLY A 69 4.27 -3.15 -2.35
C GLY A 69 4.66 -1.91 -1.56
N PHE A 70 3.92 -1.64 -0.48
CA PHE A 70 4.15 -0.45 0.33
C PHE A 70 3.87 -0.59 1.82
N ALA A 71 4.53 0.27 2.58
CA ALA A 71 4.22 0.56 3.97
C ALA A 71 4.86 1.89 4.40
N THR A 72 5.26 1.96 5.66
CA THR A 72 5.72 3.16 6.35
C THR A 72 7.05 3.68 5.79
N LEU A 73 7.94 2.80 5.34
CA LEU A 73 9.19 3.18 4.67
C LEU A 73 9.00 3.75 3.26
N SER A 74 7.84 3.54 2.62
CA SER A 74 7.72 3.78 1.19
C SER A 74 7.77 5.24 0.78
N ARG A 75 7.49 6.17 1.69
CA ARG A 75 7.68 7.60 1.43
C ARG A 75 9.15 7.98 1.39
N HIS A 76 9.96 7.38 2.26
CA HIS A 76 11.39 7.68 2.38
C HIS A 76 12.24 6.92 1.37
N SER A 77 11.88 5.66 1.10
CA SER A 77 12.75 4.68 0.43
C SER A 77 12.13 4.08 -0.82
N GLY A 78 10.95 4.56 -1.25
CA GLY A 78 10.21 4.01 -2.38
C GLY A 78 9.48 2.70 -2.07
N THR A 79 8.75 2.19 -3.04
CA THR A 79 8.08 0.89 -2.99
C THR A 79 9.06 -0.27 -2.98
N VAL A 80 8.55 -1.48 -2.75
CA VAL A 80 9.32 -2.70 -3.04
C VAL A 80 9.78 -2.70 -4.50
N LEU A 81 8.91 -2.32 -5.45
CA LEU A 81 9.21 -2.29 -6.88
C LEU A 81 10.36 -1.32 -7.24
N ASP A 82 10.38 -0.13 -6.63
CA ASP A 82 11.41 0.88 -6.85
C ASP A 82 12.82 0.42 -6.45
N ASN A 83 12.89 -0.63 -5.62
CA ASN A 83 14.13 -1.19 -5.10
C ASN A 83 14.52 -2.51 -5.79
N ILE A 84 13.78 -2.94 -6.82
CA ILE A 84 14.12 -4.12 -7.62
C ILE A 84 15.11 -3.71 -8.70
N VAL A 85 16.34 -4.19 -8.57
CA VAL A 85 17.39 -3.95 -9.56
C VAL A 85 17.46 -5.02 -10.64
N GLY A 86 16.84 -6.18 -10.41
CA GLY A 86 16.75 -7.25 -11.40
C GLY A 86 15.85 -8.41 -10.98
N VAL A 87 15.41 -9.18 -11.96
CA VAL A 87 14.52 -10.34 -11.80
C VAL A 87 14.97 -11.49 -12.69
N ARG A 88 14.80 -12.72 -12.20
CA ARG A 88 14.91 -13.95 -12.99
C ARG A 88 13.52 -14.54 -13.17
N VAL A 89 13.06 -14.67 -14.41
CA VAL A 89 11.69 -15.09 -14.73
C VAL A 89 11.66 -16.23 -15.73
N ALA A 90 10.66 -17.11 -15.59
CA ALA A 90 10.33 -18.10 -16.61
C ALA A 90 9.30 -17.50 -17.58
N LEU A 91 9.58 -17.57 -18.87
CA LEU A 91 8.72 -17.09 -19.96
C LEU A 91 7.69 -18.16 -20.38
N ALA A 92 6.70 -17.75 -21.18
CA ALA A 92 5.62 -18.64 -21.62
C ALA A 92 6.12 -19.80 -22.50
N ASN A 93 7.25 -19.60 -23.19
CA ASN A 93 7.92 -20.63 -23.97
C ASN A 93 8.81 -21.58 -23.12
N GLY A 94 8.82 -21.42 -21.79
CA GLY A 94 9.59 -22.23 -20.85
C GLY A 94 11.07 -21.81 -20.68
N THR A 95 11.54 -20.78 -21.39
CA THR A 95 12.89 -20.25 -21.20
C THR A 95 13.00 -19.43 -19.92
N ILE A 96 14.20 -19.38 -19.34
CA ILE A 96 14.50 -18.56 -18.15
C ILE A 96 15.37 -17.39 -18.59
N VAL A 97 14.97 -16.18 -18.24
CA VAL A 97 15.70 -14.95 -18.56
C VAL A 97 15.97 -14.13 -17.30
N ASP A 98 17.10 -13.42 -17.31
CA ASP A 98 17.43 -12.38 -16.34
C ASP A 98 17.13 -11.02 -16.97
N ALA A 99 16.52 -10.11 -16.20
CA ALA A 99 16.25 -8.74 -16.61
C ALA A 99 16.64 -7.78 -15.47
N ASP A 100 17.40 -6.73 -15.78
CA ASP A 100 17.84 -5.71 -14.82
C ASP A 100 17.86 -4.31 -15.45
N ALA A 101 18.02 -3.28 -14.59
CA ALA A 101 18.07 -1.86 -14.98
C ALA A 101 19.40 -1.18 -14.61
N GLU A 102 20.38 -1.94 -14.08
CA GLU A 102 21.75 -1.52 -13.72
C GLU A 102 21.92 -0.43 -12.60
N ARG A 103 21.33 -0.69 -11.41
CA ARG A 103 21.80 -0.51 -9.99
C ARG A 103 21.85 0.89 -9.27
N ASN A 104 20.96 1.08 -8.27
CA ASN A 104 20.97 2.14 -7.22
C ASN A 104 21.09 1.51 -5.81
N ALA A 105 21.98 1.97 -4.93
CA ALA A 105 22.35 1.23 -3.71
C ALA A 105 22.69 2.10 -2.49
N ASP A 106 21.68 2.74 -1.90
CA ASP A 106 21.86 3.47 -0.65
C ASP A 106 20.55 3.54 0.15
N LEU A 107 20.43 2.67 1.17
CA LEU A 107 19.45 2.82 2.25
C LEU A 107 20.12 2.68 3.62
N PHE A 108 19.77 3.65 4.46
CA PHE A 108 20.45 4.13 5.67
C PHE A 108 19.86 3.56 6.97
N TRP A 109 20.58 3.78 8.08
CA TRP A 109 20.33 3.32 9.45
C TRP A 109 19.93 4.51 10.31
N GLY A 110 18.81 4.43 11.03
CA GLY A 110 18.39 5.53 11.92
C GLY A 110 17.31 5.12 12.91
N ARG A 111 17.19 5.89 13.99
CA ARG A 111 16.09 5.77 14.97
C ARG A 111 14.76 6.21 14.33
N VAL A 112 13.64 5.71 14.86
CA VAL A 112 12.31 5.98 14.33
C VAL A 112 11.41 6.51 15.44
N ALA A 113 10.83 7.68 15.24
CA ALA A 113 9.82 8.23 16.14
C ALA A 113 8.44 7.77 15.68
N ASN A 114 7.67 7.17 16.59
CA ASN A 114 6.28 6.81 16.37
C ASN A 114 5.38 7.89 16.97
N TYR A 115 4.30 8.23 16.30
CA TYR A 115 3.35 9.20 16.82
C TYR A 115 1.90 8.82 16.54
N THR A 116 1.03 9.34 17.40
CA THR A 116 -0.42 9.33 17.24
C THR A 116 -0.92 10.75 17.42
N ILE A 117 -1.75 11.24 16.49
CA ILE A 117 -2.49 12.50 16.63
C ILE A 117 -3.96 12.18 16.77
N THR A 118 -4.55 12.54 17.90
CA THR A 118 -5.96 12.27 18.24
C THR A 118 -6.65 13.54 18.68
N PHE A 119 -7.96 13.68 18.48
CA PHE A 119 -8.73 14.67 19.21
C PHE A 119 -8.59 14.45 20.73
N ASN A 120 -8.52 15.55 21.50
CA ASN A 120 -8.46 15.54 22.96
C ASN A 120 -9.63 14.72 23.52
N GLU A 121 -9.40 13.91 24.56
CA GLU A 121 -10.38 13.02 25.18
C GLU A 121 -11.69 13.72 25.54
N THR A 122 -11.62 14.97 26.01
CA THR A 122 -12.78 15.79 26.41
C THR A 122 -13.50 16.47 25.22
N TYR A 123 -12.94 16.41 24.02
CA TYR A 123 -13.49 17.02 22.82
C TYR A 123 -14.27 15.98 21.99
N THR A 124 -15.50 16.34 21.64
CA THR A 124 -16.37 15.59 20.72
C THR A 124 -16.34 16.28 19.36
N PRO A 125 -15.55 15.78 18.38
CA PRO A 125 -15.44 16.42 17.07
C PRO A 125 -16.75 16.32 16.30
N THR A 126 -17.09 17.37 15.57
CA THR A 126 -18.12 17.34 14.53
C THR A 126 -17.63 16.57 13.30
N GLN A 127 -18.54 16.27 12.38
CA GLN A 127 -18.15 15.69 11.09
C GLN A 127 -17.24 16.65 10.30
N GLN A 128 -17.46 17.97 10.41
CA GLN A 128 -16.60 18.97 9.76
C GLN A 128 -15.21 19.00 10.39
N ASP A 129 -15.06 18.87 11.71
CA ASP A 129 -13.73 18.81 12.34
C ASP A 129 -12.91 17.62 11.82
N ASN A 130 -13.58 16.48 11.57
CA ASN A 130 -12.95 15.32 10.97
C ASN A 130 -12.53 15.59 9.49
N VAL A 131 -13.35 16.29 8.72
CA VAL A 131 -13.04 16.71 7.34
C VAL A 131 -11.89 17.70 7.32
N ASP A 132 -11.90 18.69 8.22
CA ASP A 132 -10.85 19.70 8.36
C ASP A 132 -9.51 19.08 8.77
N ALA A 133 -9.51 18.05 9.61
CA ALA A 133 -8.30 17.28 9.94
C ALA A 133 -7.71 16.56 8.71
N LEU A 134 -8.56 15.97 7.85
CA LEU A 134 -8.11 15.35 6.60
C LEU A 134 -7.55 16.40 5.61
N LEU A 135 -8.29 17.48 5.36
CA LEU A 135 -7.87 18.55 4.45
C LEU A 135 -6.65 19.31 4.96
N GLY A 136 -6.52 19.50 6.27
CA GLY A 136 -5.35 20.06 6.92
C GLY A 136 -4.10 19.21 6.71
N THR A 137 -4.24 17.89 6.87
CA THR A 137 -3.17 16.93 6.57
C THR A 137 -2.79 16.96 5.09
N GLN A 138 -3.79 16.98 4.19
CA GLN A 138 -3.57 17.08 2.74
C GLN A 138 -2.85 18.37 2.35
N LYS A 139 -3.27 19.50 2.93
CA LYS A 139 -2.65 20.81 2.72
C LYS A 139 -1.18 20.80 3.15
N TRP A 140 -0.88 20.22 4.31
CA TRP A 140 0.50 20.05 4.76
C TRP A 140 1.31 19.18 3.79
N ALA A 141 0.76 18.04 3.36
CA ALA A 141 1.43 17.10 2.45
C ALA A 141 1.74 17.71 1.07
N LEU A 142 0.93 18.66 0.61
CA LEU A 142 1.16 19.40 -0.65
C LEU A 142 2.09 20.62 -0.49
N SER A 143 2.46 20.97 0.74
CA SER A 143 3.28 22.14 1.02
C SER A 143 4.77 21.84 0.98
N LYS A 144 5.59 22.90 0.97
CA LYS A 144 7.06 22.79 1.11
C LYS A 144 7.52 22.26 2.48
N GLU A 145 6.65 22.25 3.48
CA GLU A 145 6.94 21.75 4.83
C GLU A 145 6.78 20.23 4.93
N ASN A 146 6.29 19.58 3.87
CA ASN A 146 6.21 18.14 3.78
C ASN A 146 7.60 17.49 3.87
N ASP A 147 7.71 16.40 4.63
CA ASP A 147 8.91 15.60 4.76
C ASP A 147 8.62 14.13 4.42
N ASP A 148 9.39 13.57 3.48
CA ASP A 148 9.21 12.20 2.99
C ASP A 148 9.67 11.14 4.00
N ARG A 149 10.35 11.54 5.08
CA ARG A 149 10.62 10.70 6.24
C ARG A 149 9.40 10.52 7.13
N LEU A 150 8.33 11.30 6.96
CA LEU A 150 7.09 11.16 7.72
C LEU A 150 6.06 10.31 6.99
N SER A 151 5.73 9.15 7.52
CA SER A 151 4.58 8.35 7.09
C SER A 151 3.33 8.71 7.89
N ILE A 152 2.18 8.86 7.21
CA ILE A 152 0.91 9.20 7.86
C ILE A 152 -0.17 8.19 7.45
N ARG A 153 -0.82 7.60 8.44
CA ARG A 153 -2.03 6.80 8.29
C ARG A 153 -3.20 7.51 8.96
N TYR A 154 -4.23 7.81 8.20
CA TYR A 154 -5.43 8.48 8.67
C TYR A 154 -6.57 7.47 8.80
N PHE A 155 -7.16 7.39 10.00
CA PHE A 155 -8.25 6.48 10.31
C PHE A 155 -9.56 7.23 10.43
N PHE A 156 -10.52 6.88 9.57
CA PHE A 156 -11.85 7.44 9.56
C PHE A 156 -12.69 6.83 10.68
N LYS A 157 -13.02 7.64 11.70
CA LYS A 157 -13.86 7.26 12.83
C LYS A 157 -14.75 8.44 13.21
N THR A 158 -15.72 8.22 14.11
CA THR A 158 -16.46 9.31 14.77
C THR A 158 -15.48 10.31 15.40
N LYS A 159 -14.38 9.81 15.96
CA LYS A 159 -13.23 10.57 16.42
C LYS A 159 -12.00 10.13 15.62
N SER A 160 -11.80 10.73 14.46
CA SER A 160 -10.70 10.34 13.57
C SER A 160 -9.35 10.59 14.23
N TYR A 161 -8.37 9.79 13.85
CA TYR A 161 -7.02 9.89 14.38
C TYR A 161 -5.99 9.56 13.30
N MET A 162 -4.78 10.04 13.51
CA MET A 162 -3.63 9.72 12.69
C MET A 162 -2.60 8.95 13.49
N TYR A 163 -1.90 8.09 12.80
CA TYR A 163 -0.79 7.32 13.34
C TYR A 163 0.30 7.23 12.28
N GLY A 164 1.56 7.23 12.69
CA GLY A 164 2.65 7.21 11.72
C GLY A 164 4.02 7.08 12.34
N PHE A 165 5.01 7.09 11.44
CA PHE A 165 6.42 6.98 11.79
C PHE A 165 7.21 8.07 11.09
N PHE A 166 8.14 8.66 11.82
CA PHE A 166 9.16 9.55 11.31
C PHE A 166 10.53 8.88 11.36
N TYR A 167 11.17 8.76 10.21
CA TYR A 167 12.50 8.14 10.07
C TYR A 167 13.60 9.20 10.20
N GLY A 168 14.03 9.49 11.42
CA GLY A 168 15.04 10.52 11.71
C GLY A 168 15.19 10.79 13.20
N SER A 169 15.89 11.87 13.55
CA SER A 169 16.08 12.25 14.95
C SER A 169 14.81 12.80 15.58
N ASN A 170 14.77 12.81 16.92
CA ASN A 170 13.63 13.33 17.68
C ASN A 170 13.38 14.83 17.49
N ASP A 171 14.45 15.60 17.29
CA ASP A 171 14.34 17.04 17.09
C ASP A 171 13.76 17.35 15.71
N GLU A 172 14.22 16.64 14.69
CA GLU A 172 13.63 16.69 13.34
C GLU A 172 12.16 16.25 13.36
N ALA A 173 11.85 15.15 14.05
CA ALA A 173 10.47 14.68 14.21
C ALA A 173 9.59 15.76 14.85
N THR A 174 10.09 16.44 15.88
CA THR A 174 9.37 17.49 16.60
C THR A 174 9.11 18.70 15.70
N ALA A 175 10.09 19.12 14.91
CA ALA A 175 9.95 20.21 13.96
C ALA A 175 8.91 19.89 12.87
N VAL A 176 9.03 18.72 12.25
CA VAL A 176 8.14 18.25 11.17
C VAL A 176 6.71 18.08 11.69
N LEU A 177 6.51 17.37 12.79
CA LEU A 177 5.18 17.18 13.39
C LEU A 177 4.59 18.50 13.89
N GLY A 178 5.41 19.41 14.41
CA GLY A 178 4.98 20.76 14.79
C GLY A 178 4.46 21.56 13.60
N SER A 179 5.04 21.40 12.41
CA SER A 179 4.55 22.03 11.17
C SER A 179 3.21 21.42 10.69
N LEU A 180 3.04 20.10 10.84
CA LEU A 180 1.78 19.42 10.55
C LEU A 180 0.66 19.90 11.48
N MET A 181 0.91 19.96 12.79
CA MET A 181 -0.09 20.36 13.79
C MET A 181 -0.67 21.76 13.54
N LYS A 182 0.08 22.68 12.92
CA LYS A 182 -0.42 24.03 12.54
C LYS A 182 -1.55 24.00 11.50
N ASN A 183 -1.69 22.89 10.77
CA ASN A 183 -2.73 22.71 9.77
C ASN A 183 -3.92 21.90 10.30
N LEU A 184 -3.87 21.41 11.53
CA LEU A 184 -4.90 20.55 12.11
C LEU A 184 -5.85 21.33 13.03
N PRO A 185 -7.08 20.82 13.26
CA PRO A 185 -7.99 21.41 14.24
C PRO A 185 -7.34 21.54 15.61
N SER A 186 -7.59 22.65 16.30
CA SER A 186 -7.05 22.95 17.63
C SER A 186 -7.41 21.91 18.70
N GLY A 187 -8.47 21.13 18.47
CA GLY A 187 -8.87 20.01 19.31
C GLY A 187 -7.98 18.77 19.19
N MET A 188 -7.06 18.69 18.23
CA MET A 188 -6.14 17.55 18.08
C MET A 188 -4.86 17.72 18.92
N VAL A 189 -4.38 16.61 19.50
CA VAL A 189 -3.17 16.55 20.32
C VAL A 189 -2.21 15.51 19.77
N LEU A 190 -0.92 15.83 19.82
CA LEU A 190 0.18 14.95 19.43
C LEU A 190 0.67 14.13 20.63
N LYS A 191 0.68 12.80 20.50
CA LYS A 191 1.36 11.86 21.41
C LYS A 191 2.53 11.23 20.65
N LYS A 192 3.75 11.35 21.19
CA LYS A 192 4.99 10.83 20.57
C LYS A 192 5.64 9.79 21.47
N ASN A 193 6.13 8.72 20.88
CA ASN A 193 6.95 7.70 21.52
C ASN A 193 8.18 7.41 20.66
N ASP A 194 9.32 7.20 21.30
CA ASP A 194 10.59 6.97 20.60
C ASP A 194 10.95 5.49 20.67
N PHE A 195 11.28 4.91 19.53
CA PHE A 195 11.66 3.50 19.43
C PHE A 195 12.97 3.36 18.65
N ASP A 196 13.69 2.27 18.91
CA ASP A 196 14.67 1.81 17.93
C ASP A 196 13.95 1.35 16.65
N PHE A 197 14.70 1.26 15.55
CA PHE A 197 14.13 0.92 14.24
C PHE A 197 13.37 -0.41 14.28
N TRP A 198 13.92 -1.45 14.92
CA TRP A 198 13.33 -2.79 14.86
C TRP A 198 12.13 -2.97 15.78
N ALA A 199 12.17 -2.35 16.96
CA ALA A 199 11.00 -2.21 17.81
C ALA A 199 9.89 -1.45 17.08
N SER A 200 10.24 -0.43 16.27
CA SER A 200 9.26 0.23 15.41
C SER A 200 8.70 -0.71 14.35
N GLU A 201 9.53 -1.57 13.74
CA GLU A 201 9.10 -2.55 12.74
C GLU A 201 8.14 -3.62 13.29
N GLU A 202 8.30 -4.02 14.55
CA GLU A 202 7.30 -4.90 15.20
C GLU A 202 5.95 -4.20 15.40
N ILE A 203 5.93 -2.87 15.49
CA ILE A 203 4.68 -2.09 15.54
C ILE A 203 4.12 -1.86 14.12
N THR A 204 4.97 -1.60 13.12
CA THR A 204 4.54 -1.43 11.72
C THR A 204 3.97 -2.75 11.17
N THR A 205 4.63 -3.85 11.50
CA THR A 205 4.47 -5.20 10.94
C THR A 205 4.39 -6.20 12.10
N PRO A 206 3.28 -6.26 12.85
CA PRO A 206 3.15 -7.16 13.98
C PRO A 206 3.40 -8.62 13.60
N GLY A 207 4.32 -9.28 14.29
CA GLY A 207 4.75 -10.65 14.01
C GLY A 207 5.97 -10.76 13.09
N ILE A 208 6.60 -9.64 12.71
CA ILE A 208 7.80 -9.66 11.86
C ILE A 208 8.96 -10.40 12.53
N SER A 209 9.17 -10.21 13.83
CA SER A 209 10.25 -10.88 14.58
C SER A 209 9.96 -12.35 14.86
N SER A 210 8.69 -12.68 15.14
CA SER A 210 8.27 -14.07 15.41
C SER A 210 8.08 -14.89 14.13
N LYS A 211 8.17 -14.26 12.95
CA LYS A 211 7.80 -14.85 11.66
C LYS A 211 6.41 -15.48 11.72
N GLY A 212 5.51 -14.80 12.43
CA GLY A 212 4.17 -15.28 12.71
C GLY A 212 3.35 -15.38 11.43
N MET A 213 2.62 -16.48 11.28
CA MET A 213 1.59 -16.59 10.24
C MET A 213 0.31 -15.93 10.74
N SER A 214 -0.29 -15.05 9.92
CA SER A 214 -1.61 -14.53 10.23
C SER A 214 -2.62 -15.68 10.18
N PRO A 215 -3.63 -15.70 11.09
CA PRO A 215 -4.71 -16.66 10.98
C PRO A 215 -5.45 -16.44 9.65
N ARG A 216 -6.01 -17.52 9.11
CA ARG A 216 -6.85 -17.42 7.91
C ARG A 216 -8.00 -16.44 8.17
N MET A 217 -8.21 -15.55 7.22
CA MET A 217 -9.31 -14.60 7.24
C MET A 217 -10.01 -14.62 5.88
N TYR A 218 -11.30 -14.37 5.93
CA TYR A 218 -12.12 -14.11 4.76
C TYR A 218 -12.21 -12.60 4.64
N PHE A 219 -11.92 -12.05 3.47
CA PHE A 219 -11.99 -10.61 3.29
C PHE A 219 -12.42 -10.22 1.88
N TYR A 220 -13.04 -9.04 1.81
CA TYR A 220 -13.16 -8.27 0.58
C TYR A 220 -12.36 -6.98 0.79
N ILE A 221 -11.61 -6.57 -0.23
CA ILE A 221 -10.76 -5.39 -0.21
C ILE A 221 -10.95 -4.61 -1.50
N THR A 222 -10.98 -3.30 -1.38
CA THR A 222 -10.91 -2.39 -2.52
C THR A 222 -10.13 -1.14 -2.14
N SER A 223 -9.57 -0.46 -3.13
CA SER A 223 -8.81 0.76 -2.92
C SER A 223 -8.87 1.69 -4.11
N MET A 224 -8.58 2.96 -3.87
CA MET A 224 -8.24 3.91 -4.92
C MET A 224 -7.12 4.84 -4.46
N THR A 225 -6.44 5.45 -5.41
CA THR A 225 -5.56 6.57 -5.14
C THR A 225 -6.17 7.89 -5.60
N VAL A 226 -5.91 8.95 -4.83
CA VAL A 226 -6.24 10.35 -5.15
C VAL A 226 -4.99 11.01 -5.71
N ARG A 227 -5.09 11.78 -6.79
CA ARG A 227 -3.93 12.45 -7.39
C ARG A 227 -3.55 13.77 -6.72
N ASN A 228 -2.30 14.16 -6.88
CA ASN A 228 -1.76 15.43 -6.35
C ASN A 228 -2.32 16.67 -7.08
N ASP A 229 -2.59 16.55 -8.37
CA ASP A 229 -3.07 17.63 -9.24
C ASP A 229 -4.59 17.83 -9.18
N VAL A 230 -5.31 16.83 -8.67
CA VAL A 230 -6.73 16.92 -8.34
C VAL A 230 -6.94 16.42 -6.91
N PRO A 231 -6.50 17.20 -5.89
CA PRO A 231 -6.64 16.82 -4.49
C PRO A 231 -8.11 16.88 -4.05
N LEU A 232 -8.42 16.32 -2.87
CA LEU A 232 -9.77 16.40 -2.32
C LEU A 232 -10.13 17.85 -1.97
N ASP A 233 -11.34 18.25 -2.32
CA ASP A 233 -12.00 19.46 -1.82
C ASP A 233 -12.91 19.12 -0.62
N ASN A 234 -13.61 20.11 -0.08
CA ASN A 234 -14.52 19.89 1.04
C ASN A 234 -15.64 18.90 0.69
N SER A 235 -16.16 18.93 -0.54
CA SER A 235 -17.28 18.08 -0.96
C SER A 235 -16.87 16.61 -1.05
N THR A 236 -15.73 16.31 -1.68
CA THR A 236 -15.18 14.97 -1.85
C THR A 236 -14.62 14.40 -0.55
N ALA A 237 -13.99 15.22 0.29
CA ALA A 237 -13.57 14.83 1.64
C ALA A 237 -14.77 14.52 2.55
N TRP A 238 -15.86 15.29 2.44
CA TRP A 238 -17.10 15.03 3.15
C TRP A 238 -17.76 13.72 2.68
N ALA A 239 -17.85 13.52 1.36
CA ALA A 239 -18.35 12.26 0.79
C ALA A 239 -17.53 11.07 1.29
N LEU A 240 -16.20 11.19 1.32
CA LEU A 240 -15.30 10.19 1.86
C LEU A 240 -15.66 9.84 3.32
N HIS A 241 -15.77 10.85 4.17
CA HIS A 241 -16.10 10.67 5.59
C HIS A 241 -17.50 10.07 5.83
N CYS A 242 -18.53 10.56 5.11
CA CYS A 242 -19.90 10.09 5.28
C CYS A 242 -20.10 8.64 4.84
N GLU A 243 -19.36 8.19 3.83
CA GLU A 243 -19.46 6.83 3.32
C GLU A 243 -18.58 5.85 4.10
N PHE A 244 -17.46 6.32 4.67
CA PHE A 244 -16.60 5.50 5.55
C PHE A 244 -17.15 5.26 6.96
N THR A 245 -17.78 6.26 7.58
CA THR A 245 -18.24 6.14 8.98
C THR A 245 -19.46 5.22 9.13
N LYS A 246 -20.08 4.83 8.02
CA LYS A 246 -21.16 3.83 7.97
C LYS A 246 -20.56 2.42 7.98
N THR A 247 -20.51 1.85 9.19
CA THR A 247 -20.43 0.42 9.54
C THR A 247 -19.15 -0.38 9.22
N ILE A 248 -18.08 0.20 8.65
CA ILE A 248 -16.90 -0.59 8.28
C ILE A 248 -15.61 0.12 8.70
N SER A 249 -14.68 -0.63 9.31
CA SER A 249 -13.37 -0.08 9.66
C SER A 249 -12.55 0.11 8.40
N SER A 250 -12.03 1.31 8.23
CA SER A 250 -11.18 1.64 7.10
C SER A 250 -9.93 2.36 7.54
N ASP A 251 -8.92 2.21 6.70
CA ASP A 251 -7.63 2.80 6.92
C ASP A 251 -7.21 3.48 5.62
N THR A 252 -6.74 4.72 5.70
CA THR A 252 -6.16 5.41 4.55
C THR A 252 -4.75 5.88 4.90
N SER A 253 -3.93 6.10 3.89
CA SER A 253 -2.57 6.59 4.08
C SER A 253 -2.29 7.69 3.07
N ALA A 254 -1.67 8.77 3.51
CA ALA A 254 -1.12 9.76 2.60
C ALA A 254 0.16 9.18 1.99
N TRP A 255 0.22 9.08 0.66
CA TRP A 255 1.36 8.49 -0.03
C TRP A 255 1.56 9.10 -1.41
N LYS A 256 2.83 9.43 -1.69
CA LYS A 256 3.37 9.95 -2.95
C LYS A 256 4.33 8.96 -3.61
N TYR A 257 3.90 8.37 -4.73
CA TYR A 257 4.71 8.03 -5.91
C TYR A 257 3.77 7.96 -7.14
N ASP A 258 4.26 8.29 -8.34
CA ASP A 258 3.51 8.38 -9.61
C ASP A 258 2.29 9.33 -9.64
N ASN A 259 2.43 10.54 -9.06
CA ASN A 259 1.40 11.60 -9.01
C ASN A 259 0.19 11.33 -8.11
N ASN A 260 0.22 10.30 -7.26
CA ASN A 260 -0.79 10.08 -6.24
C ASN A 260 -0.44 10.80 -4.92
N LEU A 261 -1.46 11.17 -4.15
CA LEU A 261 -1.43 11.93 -2.91
C LEU A 261 -1.94 11.10 -1.72
N LEU A 262 -3.03 10.35 -1.92
CA LEU A 262 -3.62 9.49 -0.90
C LEU A 262 -3.84 8.09 -1.49
N LEU A 263 -3.64 7.06 -0.67
CA LEU A 263 -4.25 5.75 -0.84
C LEU A 263 -5.43 5.62 0.11
N VAL A 264 -6.59 5.35 -0.45
CA VAL A 264 -7.84 5.10 0.26
C VAL A 264 -8.17 3.61 0.17
N ARG A 265 -8.27 2.91 1.31
CA ARG A 265 -8.54 1.47 1.37
C ARG A 265 -9.78 1.14 2.21
N TYR A 266 -10.65 0.31 1.66
CA TYR A 266 -11.80 -0.29 2.34
C TYR A 266 -11.56 -1.79 2.50
N ASP A 267 -11.72 -2.32 3.72
CA ASP A 267 -11.58 -3.76 3.97
C ASP A 267 -12.68 -4.32 4.88
N LEU A 268 -13.27 -5.44 4.46
CA LEU A 268 -14.27 -6.21 5.19
C LEU A 268 -13.58 -7.50 5.58
N ARG A 269 -13.59 -7.87 6.86
CA ARG A 269 -12.90 -9.07 7.34
C ARG A 269 -13.80 -9.92 8.22
N SER A 270 -13.65 -11.23 8.12
CA SER A 270 -14.22 -12.20 9.03
C SER A 270 -13.18 -13.24 9.44
N LYS A 271 -13.20 -13.61 10.73
CA LYS A 271 -12.41 -14.71 11.28
C LYS A 271 -13.09 -16.07 11.12
N ALA A 272 -14.38 -16.11 10.80
CA ALA A 272 -15.12 -17.36 10.70
C ALA A 272 -14.99 -17.98 9.29
N TYR A 273 -14.85 -19.31 9.27
CA TYR A 273 -14.72 -20.11 8.06
C TYR A 273 -16.01 -20.16 7.25
N ASN A 274 -15.92 -20.05 5.92
CA ASN A 274 -17.06 -20.17 5.01
C ASN A 274 -18.25 -19.27 5.37
N ILE A 275 -17.99 -18.05 5.84
CA ILE A 275 -19.04 -17.04 5.93
C ILE A 275 -19.37 -16.64 4.48
N PRO A 276 -20.58 -16.90 3.97
CA PRO A 276 -21.06 -16.14 2.84
C PRO A 276 -21.14 -14.72 3.35
N PHE A 277 -20.26 -13.86 2.87
CA PHE A 277 -20.49 -12.44 3.04
C PHE A 277 -21.89 -12.19 2.50
N ALA A 278 -22.83 -11.77 3.35
CA ALA A 278 -24.16 -11.46 2.85
C ALA A 278 -23.99 -10.48 1.69
N ASP A 279 -24.55 -10.78 0.52
CA ASP A 279 -24.42 -9.93 -0.66
C ASP A 279 -24.72 -8.47 -0.32
N SER A 280 -25.69 -8.25 0.57
CA SER A 280 -26.04 -6.93 1.11
C SER A 280 -24.90 -6.21 1.83
N SER A 281 -24.02 -6.89 2.57
CA SER A 281 -22.90 -6.29 3.30
C SER A 281 -21.75 -5.90 2.38
N ILE A 282 -21.38 -6.77 1.44
CA ILE A 282 -20.41 -6.43 0.38
C ILE A 282 -20.99 -5.32 -0.50
N THR A 283 -22.26 -5.45 -0.93
CA THR A 283 -22.93 -4.45 -1.77
C THR A 283 -23.02 -3.10 -1.08
N THR A 284 -23.29 -3.06 0.23
CA THR A 284 -23.32 -1.80 1.00
C THR A 284 -21.94 -1.18 1.10
N MET A 285 -20.92 -1.95 1.49
CA MET A 285 -19.55 -1.45 1.55
C MET A 285 -19.10 -0.92 0.19
N ARG A 286 -19.23 -1.75 -0.83
CA ARG A 286 -18.84 -1.45 -2.21
C ARG A 286 -19.63 -0.25 -2.71
N GLY A 287 -20.94 -0.20 -2.48
CA GLY A 287 -21.79 0.93 -2.82
C GLY A 287 -21.32 2.24 -2.18
N ASN A 288 -20.98 2.21 -0.88
CA ASN A 288 -20.46 3.38 -0.17
C ASN A 288 -19.09 3.83 -0.73
N PHE A 289 -18.18 2.88 -0.98
CA PHE A 289 -16.89 3.18 -1.62
C PHE A 289 -17.08 3.84 -2.99
N TYR A 290 -17.94 3.29 -3.83
CA TYR A 290 -18.14 3.81 -5.18
C TYR A 290 -18.89 5.14 -5.22
N LYS A 291 -19.74 5.47 -4.25
CA LYS A 291 -20.29 6.83 -4.13
C LYS A 291 -19.19 7.87 -3.95
N PHE A 292 -18.17 7.56 -3.14
CA PHE A 292 -17.01 8.43 -3.01
C PHE A 292 -16.20 8.48 -4.32
N VAL A 293 -15.94 7.32 -4.94
CA VAL A 293 -15.24 7.27 -6.24
C VAL A 293 -15.95 8.13 -7.28
N ASP A 294 -17.29 8.06 -7.34
CA ASP A 294 -18.11 8.82 -8.27
C ASP A 294 -18.12 10.31 -7.94
N ALA A 295 -18.16 10.69 -6.66
CA ALA A 295 -17.99 12.07 -6.23
C ALA A 295 -16.61 12.63 -6.64
N TYR A 296 -15.55 11.84 -6.48
CA TYR A 296 -14.20 12.24 -6.90
C TYR A 296 -14.10 12.41 -8.42
N LYS A 297 -14.71 11.50 -9.20
CA LYS A 297 -14.81 11.63 -10.66
C LYS A 297 -15.60 12.88 -11.07
N ALA A 298 -16.71 13.16 -10.40
CA ALA A 298 -17.54 14.34 -10.68
C ALA A 298 -16.80 15.65 -10.41
N ALA A 299 -15.84 15.65 -9.47
CA ALA A 299 -14.93 16.77 -9.21
C ALA A 299 -13.76 16.88 -10.22
N GLY A 300 -13.76 16.07 -11.28
CA GLY A 300 -12.69 16.05 -12.31
C GLY A 300 -11.53 15.11 -11.98
N GLY A 301 -11.60 14.37 -10.88
CA GLY A 301 -10.59 13.39 -10.49
C GLY A 301 -10.56 12.17 -11.41
N THR A 302 -9.36 11.63 -11.62
CA THR A 302 -9.20 10.28 -12.19
C THR A 302 -8.67 9.38 -11.08
N PRO A 303 -9.47 8.41 -10.59
CA PRO A 303 -8.98 7.44 -9.61
C PRO A 303 -7.79 6.67 -10.15
N GLY A 304 -6.77 6.46 -9.33
CA GLY A 304 -5.78 5.40 -9.56
C GLY A 304 -6.06 4.20 -8.64
N ALA A 305 -5.21 3.19 -8.71
CA ALA A 305 -5.35 1.96 -7.92
C ALA A 305 -4.00 1.30 -7.63
N LEU A 306 -4.00 0.33 -6.72
CA LEU A 306 -2.85 -0.55 -6.46
C LEU A 306 -3.13 -1.96 -6.97
N ILE A 307 -2.17 -2.53 -7.70
CA ILE A 307 -2.26 -3.90 -8.23
C ILE A 307 -2.32 -4.96 -7.12
N THR A 308 -1.87 -4.65 -5.91
CA THR A 308 -1.98 -5.55 -4.76
C THR A 308 -3.36 -5.51 -4.08
N TYR A 309 -4.21 -4.52 -4.41
CA TYR A 309 -5.55 -4.31 -3.85
C TYR A 309 -6.61 -4.17 -4.96
N ARG A 310 -6.65 -5.15 -5.87
CA ARG A 310 -7.55 -5.16 -7.03
C ARG A 310 -9.02 -5.27 -6.60
N ASP A 311 -9.87 -4.51 -7.28
CA ASP A 311 -11.31 -4.66 -7.19
C ASP A 311 -11.83 -5.40 -8.43
N GLU A 312 -12.46 -6.55 -8.21
CA GLU A 312 -13.05 -7.39 -9.27
C GLU A 312 -14.15 -6.69 -10.07
N ARG A 313 -14.71 -5.58 -9.56
CA ARG A 313 -15.74 -4.80 -10.25
C ARG A 313 -15.19 -4.02 -11.45
N TRP A 314 -13.89 -3.69 -11.47
CA TRP A 314 -13.35 -2.88 -12.55
C TRP A 314 -13.43 -3.61 -13.88
N THR A 315 -13.95 -2.91 -14.88
CA THR A 315 -13.81 -3.33 -16.28
C THR A 315 -12.33 -3.36 -16.69
N ILE A 316 -12.01 -3.98 -17.82
CA ILE A 316 -10.65 -3.96 -18.39
C ILE A 316 -10.20 -2.52 -18.64
N GLY A 317 -11.08 -1.67 -19.18
CA GLY A 317 -10.77 -0.26 -19.44
C GLY A 317 -10.51 0.53 -18.15
N GLU A 318 -11.29 0.29 -17.09
CA GLU A 318 -11.02 0.89 -15.78
C GLU A 318 -9.72 0.38 -15.17
N THR A 319 -9.44 -0.92 -15.28
CA THR A 319 -8.19 -1.51 -14.82
C THR A 319 -6.99 -0.90 -15.54
N ALA A 320 -7.06 -0.79 -16.87
CA ALA A 320 -6.07 -0.14 -17.71
C ALA A 320 -5.81 1.30 -17.26
N LYS A 321 -6.89 2.07 -17.05
CA LYS A 321 -6.82 3.48 -16.66
C LYS A 321 -6.30 3.67 -15.23
N PHE A 322 -6.80 2.90 -14.27
CA PHE A 322 -6.53 3.09 -12.84
C PHE A 322 -5.16 2.54 -12.43
N LEU A 323 -4.73 1.42 -13.00
CA LEU A 323 -3.44 0.80 -12.66
C LEU A 323 -2.30 1.28 -13.56
N TYR A 324 -2.55 1.52 -14.84
CA TYR A 324 -1.51 1.63 -15.86
C TYR A 324 -1.67 2.87 -16.76
N GLY A 325 -2.40 3.89 -16.31
CA GLY A 325 -2.63 5.11 -17.09
C GLY A 325 -1.35 5.80 -17.59
N GLY A 326 -1.51 6.81 -18.45
CA GLY A 326 -0.37 7.58 -18.99
C GLY A 326 0.43 6.85 -20.07
N GLY A 327 -0.18 5.93 -20.81
CA GLY A 327 0.47 5.18 -21.90
C GLY A 327 1.18 3.90 -21.46
N ASN A 328 1.22 3.62 -20.14
CA ASN A 328 1.87 2.41 -19.61
C ASN A 328 1.08 1.14 -19.96
N PHE A 329 -0.26 1.22 -20.05
CA PHE A 329 -1.08 0.08 -20.47
C PHE A 329 -0.67 -0.40 -21.87
N GLU A 330 -0.64 0.48 -22.85
CA GLU A 330 -0.27 0.15 -24.24
C GLU A 330 1.17 -0.35 -24.33
N ARG A 331 2.08 0.19 -23.52
CA ARG A 331 3.46 -0.31 -23.41
C ARG A 331 3.50 -1.73 -22.86
N LEU A 332 2.76 -2.01 -21.79
CA LEU A 332 2.68 -3.34 -21.20
C LEU A 332 2.03 -4.35 -22.16
N GLN A 333 1.02 -3.94 -22.94
CA GLN A 333 0.42 -4.80 -23.96
C GLN A 333 1.43 -5.20 -25.04
N LYS A 334 2.30 -4.28 -25.48
CA LYS A 334 3.38 -4.61 -26.43
C LYS A 334 4.35 -5.64 -25.85
N ILE A 335 4.78 -5.44 -24.60
CA ILE A 335 5.65 -6.39 -23.88
C ILE A 335 4.95 -7.75 -23.75
N LYS A 336 3.66 -7.75 -23.40
CA LYS A 336 2.85 -8.97 -23.30
C LYS A 336 2.77 -9.71 -24.64
N THR A 337 2.51 -9.01 -25.75
CA THR A 337 2.50 -9.60 -27.09
C THR A 337 3.85 -10.21 -27.47
N GLU A 338 4.96 -9.60 -27.05
CA GLU A 338 6.29 -10.12 -27.34
C GLU A 338 6.61 -11.40 -26.55
N TYR A 339 6.36 -11.40 -25.23
CA TYR A 339 6.83 -12.46 -24.33
C TYR A 339 5.79 -13.54 -24.00
N ASP A 340 4.51 -13.28 -24.25
CA ASP A 340 3.40 -14.22 -24.06
C ASP A 340 2.25 -13.98 -25.06
N PRO A 341 2.51 -14.13 -26.38
CA PRO A 341 1.51 -13.87 -27.43
C PRO A 341 0.30 -14.82 -27.37
N ASN A 342 0.45 -15.98 -26.74
CA ASN A 342 -0.59 -17.01 -26.65
C ASN A 342 -1.37 -16.93 -25.33
N GLU A 343 -1.15 -15.89 -24.53
CA GLU A 343 -1.88 -15.65 -23.28
C GLU A 343 -1.76 -16.77 -22.25
N MET A 344 -0.61 -17.46 -22.21
CA MET A 344 -0.35 -18.56 -21.27
C MET A 344 -0.45 -18.09 -19.82
N PHE A 345 0.08 -16.90 -19.52
CA PHE A 345 0.01 -16.25 -18.22
C PHE A 345 -1.14 -15.23 -18.17
N ASN A 346 -2.33 -15.65 -18.57
CA ASN A 346 -3.54 -14.83 -18.52
C ASN A 346 -4.71 -15.61 -17.92
N THR A 347 -4.64 -15.83 -16.60
CA THR A 347 -5.70 -16.50 -15.82
C THR A 347 -6.60 -15.51 -15.09
N ASP A 348 -6.55 -14.22 -15.43
CA ASP A 348 -7.29 -13.17 -14.74
C ASP A 348 -7.83 -12.18 -15.79
N PRO A 349 -9.15 -11.92 -15.85
CA PRO A 349 -9.71 -10.95 -16.79
C PRO A 349 -9.13 -9.53 -16.68
N GLN A 350 -8.49 -9.20 -15.56
CA GLN A 350 -7.83 -7.91 -15.31
C GLN A 350 -6.30 -7.96 -15.57
N ALA A 351 -5.76 -9.06 -16.08
CA ALA A 351 -4.38 -9.11 -16.56
C ALA A 351 -4.22 -8.24 -17.81
N ILE A 352 -2.98 -7.83 -18.10
CA ILE A 352 -2.66 -7.15 -19.35
C ILE A 352 -2.84 -8.14 -20.51
N PRO A 353 -3.74 -7.87 -21.48
CA PRO A 353 -3.86 -8.72 -22.65
C PRO A 353 -2.81 -8.36 -23.70
N ALA A 354 -2.36 -9.35 -24.45
CA ALA A 354 -1.66 -9.15 -25.70
C ALA A 354 -2.55 -8.37 -26.68
N LEU A 355 -1.92 -7.55 -27.52
CA LEU A 355 -2.57 -6.94 -28.67
C LEU A 355 -3.10 -8.04 -29.60
N SER A 356 -4.37 -7.93 -30.00
CA SER A 356 -4.97 -8.79 -31.03
C SER A 356 -4.16 -8.67 -32.32
N THR A 357 -3.72 -9.81 -32.86
CA THR A 357 -3.08 -9.91 -34.18
C THR A 357 -4.06 -9.71 -35.31
#